data_AF-A0A1V4MYE4-F1
#
_entry.id   AF-A0A1V4MYE4-F1
#
_cell.length_a   1.000
_cell.length_b   1.000
_cell.length_c   1.000
_cell.angle_alpha   90.00
_cell.angle_beta   90.00
_cell.angle_gamma   90.00
#
_symmetry.space_group_name_H-M   'P 1'
#
loop_
_entity.id
_entity.type
_entity.pdbx_description
1 polymer ?
#
loop_
_entity_poly.entity_id
_entity_poly.type
_entity_poly.pdbx_seq_one_letter_code
_entity_poly.pdbx_strand_id
1 'polypeptide(L)' 'MPDVFMEIDRTTERTDNQYLLALAIAKRVRKLRSGAPALVDDVDDPRRKPFKAAMEEFARGRILYGLEEDSQ' A
#
# COMPACT_ATOMS: atom_id res chain seq x y z
N MET A 1 -0.63 -15.00 -14.99
CA MET A 1 -0.57 -14.10 -13.82
C MET A 1 -1.30 -12.84 -14.25
N PRO A 2 -2.49 -12.51 -13.71
CA PRO A 2 -3.11 -11.24 -14.04
C PRO A 2 -2.22 -10.12 -13.52
N ASP A 3 -2.11 -9.05 -14.31
CA ASP A 3 -1.22 -7.94 -14.06
C ASP A 3 -1.58 -7.24 -12.74
N VAL A 4 -0.64 -7.22 -11.79
CA VAL A 4 -0.79 -6.58 -10.45
C VAL A 4 -1.19 -5.10 -10.56
N PHE A 5 -0.96 -4.48 -11.73
CA PHE A 5 -1.41 -3.15 -12.06
C PHE A 5 -2.94 -3.01 -12.12
N MET A 6 -3.68 -4.04 -12.53
CA MET A 6 -5.15 -3.95 -12.68
C MET A 6 -5.91 -3.78 -11.36
N GLU A 7 -5.36 -4.24 -10.23
CA GLU A 7 -6.02 -4.11 -8.92
C GLU A 7 -5.77 -2.76 -8.24
N ILE A 8 -4.69 -2.09 -8.61
CA ILE A 8 -4.38 -0.73 -8.17
C ILE A 8 -5.35 0.26 -8.79
N ASP A 9 -5.73 0.06 -10.06
CA ASP A 9 -6.73 0.89 -10.74
C ASP A 9 -8.06 0.87 -9.96
N ARG A 10 -8.50 -0.30 -9.49
CA ARG A 10 -9.72 -0.43 -8.66
C ARG A 10 -9.60 0.23 -7.27
N THR A 11 -8.40 0.30 -6.72
CA THR A 11 -8.15 0.98 -5.44
C THR A 11 -8.09 2.50 -5.63
N THR A 12 -7.60 2.94 -6.79
CA THR A 12 -7.53 4.34 -7.21
C THR A 12 -8.93 4.88 -7.51
N GLU A 13 -9.81 4.07 -8.13
CA GLU A 13 -11.22 4.40 -8.37
C GLU A 13 -12.02 4.65 -7.09
N ARG A 14 -11.60 4.08 -5.96
CA ARG A 14 -12.26 4.25 -4.65
C ARG A 14 -11.69 5.37 -3.79
N THR A 15 -10.67 6.05 -4.29
CA THR A 15 -9.87 7.00 -3.51
C THR A 15 -10.16 8.41 -3.96
N ASP A 16 -10.69 9.24 -3.05
CA ASP A 16 -10.96 10.65 -3.32
C ASP A 16 -9.67 11.50 -3.42
N ASN A 17 -8.53 10.97 -2.97
CA ASN A 17 -7.24 11.65 -2.96
C ASN A 17 -6.06 10.74 -3.34
N GLN A 18 -5.72 10.72 -4.63
CA GLN A 18 -4.66 9.88 -5.19
C GLN A 18 -3.25 10.21 -4.65
N TYR A 19 -3.00 11.48 -4.28
CA TYR A 19 -1.72 11.89 -3.70
C TYR A 19 -1.53 11.34 -2.29
N LEU A 20 -2.61 11.29 -1.51
CA LEU A 20 -2.60 10.69 -0.18
C LEU A 20 -2.30 9.19 -0.25
N LEU A 21 -2.91 8.49 -1.20
CA LEU A 21 -2.61 7.07 -1.47
C LEU A 21 -1.13 6.87 -1.81
N ALA A 22 -0.60 7.65 -2.76
CA ALA A 22 0.81 7.58 -3.14
C ALA A 22 1.75 7.83 -1.94
N LEU A 23 1.43 8.82 -1.10
CA LEU A 23 2.20 9.11 0.11
C LEU A 23 2.12 7.96 1.13
N ALA A 24 0.93 7.37 1.32
CA ALA A 24 0.73 6.24 2.23
C ALA A 24 1.55 5.01 1.79
N ILE A 25 1.53 4.69 0.49
CA ILE A 25 2.37 3.65 -0.11
C ILE A 25 3.84 3.94 0.14
N ALA A 26 4.30 5.16 -0.14
CA ALA A 26 5.70 5.55 0.06
C ALA A 26 6.15 5.41 1.54
N LYS A 27 5.29 5.82 2.48
CA LYS A 27 5.53 5.63 3.92
C LYS A 27 5.61 4.13 4.27
N ARG A 28 4.73 3.30 3.72
CA ARG A 28 4.73 1.86 3.97
C ARG A 28 5.97 1.17 3.42
N VAL A 29 6.40 1.53 2.22
CA VAL A 29 7.65 1.03 1.61
C VAL A 29 8.85 1.28 2.52
N ARG A 30 8.95 2.46 3.15
CA ARG A 30 10.03 2.77 4.10
C ARG A 30 9.99 1.83 5.31
N LYS A 31 8.80 1.57 5.88
CA LYS A 31 8.62 0.64 7.01
C LYS A 31 9.03 -0.79 6.65
N LEU A 32 8.66 -1.27 5.46
CA LEU A 32 9.04 -2.60 4.99
C LEU A 32 10.58 -2.70 4.81
N ARG A 33 11.21 -1.66 4.26
CA ARG A 33 12.68 -1.59 4.15
C ARG A 33 13.38 -1.57 5.51
N SER A 34 12.80 -0.92 6.51
CA SER A 34 13.33 -0.94 7.89
C SER A 34 13.04 -2.25 8.63
N GLY A 35 12.44 -3.23 7.96
CA GLY A 35 12.26 -4.58 8.48
C GLY A 35 10.92 -4.85 9.14
N ALA A 36 9.94 -3.94 9.02
CA ALA A 36 8.57 -4.22 9.45
C ALA A 36 8.00 -5.46 8.72
N PRO A 37 7.15 -6.25 9.39
CA PRO A 37 6.53 -7.40 8.75
C PRO A 37 5.56 -6.95 7.66
N ALA A 38 5.48 -7.74 6.58
CA ALA A 38 4.42 -7.61 5.59
C ALA A 38 3.11 -8.20 6.13
N LEU A 39 1.99 -7.70 5.62
CA LEU A 39 0.63 -8.13 5.96
C LEU A 39 0.00 -9.00 4.84
N VAL A 40 0.81 -9.40 3.87
CA VAL A 40 0.46 -10.24 2.73
C VAL A 40 1.49 -11.35 2.58
N ASP A 41 1.03 -12.55 2.25
CA ASP A 41 1.88 -13.74 2.20
C ASP A 41 2.47 -14.01 0.82
N ASP A 42 1.93 -13.36 -0.24
CA ASP A 42 2.26 -13.64 -1.65
C ASP A 42 3.50 -12.91 -2.17
N VAL A 43 4.32 -12.33 -1.27
CA VAL A 43 5.56 -11.65 -1.64
C VAL A 43 6.74 -12.37 -1.00
N ASP A 44 7.47 -13.13 -1.82
CA ASP A 44 8.62 -13.97 -1.42
C ASP A 44 9.67 -13.22 -0.56
N ASP A 45 9.89 -11.94 -0.85
CA ASP A 45 10.78 -11.08 -0.08
C ASP A 45 10.24 -9.63 -0.04
N PRO A 46 9.49 -9.26 1.00
CA PRO A 46 8.93 -7.92 1.16
C PRO A 46 9.99 -6.84 1.37
N ARG A 47 11.23 -7.19 1.76
CA ARG A 47 12.32 -6.22 1.94
C ARG A 47 13.00 -5.90 0.62
N ARG A 48 13.12 -6.88 -0.28
CA ARG A 48 13.64 -6.69 -1.65
C ARG A 48 12.59 -6.18 -2.63
N LYS A 49 11.30 -6.49 -2.40
CA LYS A 49 10.16 -6.01 -3.21
C LYS A 49 9.16 -5.20 -2.38
N PRO A 50 9.59 -4.16 -1.64
CA PRO A 50 8.75 -3.46 -0.68
C PRO A 50 7.62 -2.67 -1.34
N PHE A 51 7.84 -2.18 -2.57
CA PHE A 51 6.79 -1.50 -3.32
C PHE A 51 5.66 -2.47 -3.69
N LYS A 52 6.00 -3.65 -4.22
CA LYS A 52 5.02 -4.69 -4.55
C LYS A 52 4.23 -5.11 -3.31
N ALA A 53 4.93 -5.40 -2.20
CA ALA A 53 4.28 -5.75 -0.94
C ALA A 53 3.34 -4.65 -0.44
N ALA A 54 3.78 -3.37 -0.43
CA ALA A 54 2.92 -2.27 -0.02
C ALA A 54 1.66 -2.17 -0.91
N MET A 55 1.81 -2.20 -2.24
CA MET A 55 0.65 -2.12 -3.14
C MET A 55 -0.36 -3.23 -2.89
N GLU A 56 0.10 -4.46 -2.71
CA GLU A 56 -0.76 -5.61 -2.42
C GLU A 56 -1.48 -5.47 -1.08
N GLU A 57 -0.81 -4.94 -0.06
CA GLU A 57 -1.42 -4.65 1.25
C GLU A 57 -2.56 -3.63 1.14
N PHE A 58 -2.38 -2.58 0.34
CA PHE A 58 -3.43 -1.57 0.10
C PHE A 58 -4.57 -2.13 -0.76
N ALA A 59 -4.24 -2.87 -1.84
CA ALA A 59 -5.24 -3.46 -2.73
C ALA A 59 -6.17 -4.45 -1.99
N ARG A 60 -5.62 -5.20 -1.02
CA ARG A 60 -6.38 -6.15 -0.19
C ARG A 60 -7.04 -5.51 1.04
N GLY A 61 -6.96 -4.19 1.20
CA GLY A 61 -7.53 -3.47 2.34
C GLY A 61 -6.89 -3.85 3.68
N ARG A 62 -5.64 -4.33 3.68
CA ARG A 62 -4.90 -4.66 4.92
C ARG A 62 -4.36 -3.42 5.62
N ILE A 63 -4.27 -2.30 4.89
CA ILE A 63 -3.85 -1.01 5.42
C ILE A 63 -4.91 0.02 5.05
N LEU A 64 -5.38 0.74 6.07
CA LEU A 64 -6.21 1.93 5.91
C LEU A 64 -5.32 3.17 5.96
N TYR A 65 -5.72 4.20 5.22
CA TYR A 65 -5.06 5.49 5.22
C TYR A 65 -6.10 6.59 5.20
N GLY A 66 -5.78 7.72 5.81
CA GLY A 66 -6.64 8.88 5.92
C GLY A 66 -5.82 10.09 6.29
N LEU A 67 -6.41 11.27 6.14
CA LEU A 67 -5.93 12.45 6.84
C LEU A 67 -6.37 12.29 8.30
N GLU A 68 -5.53 12.70 9.24
CA GLU A 68 -6.03 12.95 10.59
C GLU A 68 -7.12 14.01 10.43
N GLU A 69 -8.36 13.68 10.81
CA GLU A 69 -9.39 14.70 10.92
C GLU A 69 -8.86 15.71 11.93
N ASP A 70 -8.66 16.95 11.49
CA ASP A 70 -8.22 18.04 12.35
C ASP A 70 -9.09 18.01 13.60
N SER A 71 -8.50 17.60 14.72
CA SER A 71 -9.15 17.62 16.02
C SER A 71 -9.29 19.08 16.42
N GLN A 72 -10.35 19.73 15.93
CA GLN A 72 -10.81 21.04 16.39
C GLN A 72 -11.54 20.93 17.72
#